data_AF-A0A7R8WEQ3-F1
#
_entry.id   AF-A0A7R8WEQ3-F1
#
_cell.length_a   1.000
_cell.length_b   1.000
_cell.length_c   1.000
_cell.angle_alpha   90.00
_cell.angle_beta   90.00
_cell.angle_gamma   90.00
#
_symmetry.space_group_name_H-M   'P 1'
#
loop_
_entity.id
_entity.type
_entity.pdbx_description
1 polymer ?
#
loop_
_entity_poly.entity_id
_entity_poly.type
_entity_poly.pdbx_seq_one_letter_code
_entity_poly.pdbx_strand_id
1 'polypeptide(L)'
;MGKTRILAETGAGQHGVATATVCALMNLECTVFMGEVDIKRQAPNVARMKMLGAEVKAATSGSRTLKDATNEAFRYWINHPDSYYLIGSVVGAHPYPDMVARFQSVISEEMKWQMQEKYGTQYPSHIVACVGGGSNAAGAFYHYLDDTQVKLVAVEAAGHGLDSGETAATISRGTEGVIHGSMTMMMQDADGQIIEPYSISAGLDYPGIGPMHAHLYKTGRAQFLSATDDQAFEAALELTRLEGIIPALESAHALAVLGELNLQPEDKVIVNLSGRGDKDLETYMKKFGF
;
A
#
# COMPACT_ATOMS: atom_id res chain seq x y z
N MET A 1 -18.93 -4.74 -18.43
CA MET A 1 -19.55 -3.44 -18.02
C MET A 1 -19.67 -2.43 -19.17
N GLY A 2 -19.02 -2.62 -20.32
CA GLY A 2 -19.15 -1.71 -21.48
C GLY A 2 -18.52 -0.33 -21.29
N LYS A 3 -17.69 -0.15 -20.26
CA LYS A 3 -17.04 1.13 -19.92
C LYS A 3 -15.78 1.27 -20.76
N THR A 4 -15.61 2.42 -21.39
CA THR A 4 -14.45 2.74 -22.25
C THR A 4 -13.49 3.74 -21.62
N ARG A 5 -13.89 4.36 -20.51
CA ARG A 5 -13.10 5.32 -19.73
C ARG A 5 -12.81 4.78 -18.35
N ILE A 6 -11.54 4.82 -17.96
CA ILE A 6 -11.03 4.38 -16.68
C ILE A 6 -10.53 5.59 -15.89
N LEU A 7 -10.92 5.63 -14.61
CA LEU A 7 -10.46 6.62 -13.64
C LEU A 7 -9.65 5.88 -12.58
N ALA A 8 -8.56 6.46 -12.11
CA ALA A 8 -7.81 5.95 -10.97
C ALA A 8 -7.21 7.09 -10.16
N GLU A 9 -6.88 6.83 -8.90
CA GLU A 9 -6.03 7.67 -8.06
C GLU A 9 -4.62 7.10 -7.97
N THR A 10 -3.63 7.90 -7.58
CA THR A 10 -2.31 7.36 -7.25
C THR A 10 -1.56 8.30 -6.31
N GLY A 11 -0.76 7.72 -5.41
CA GLY A 11 0.20 8.45 -4.54
C GLY A 11 1.60 8.29 -5.11
N ALA A 12 2.27 7.17 -4.80
CA ALA A 12 3.59 6.83 -5.34
C ALA A 12 3.69 6.74 -6.88
N GLY A 13 2.57 6.78 -7.60
CA GLY A 13 2.53 6.69 -9.07
C GLY A 13 2.43 5.28 -9.63
N GLN A 14 2.70 4.23 -8.84
CA GLN A 14 2.70 2.84 -9.32
C GLN A 14 1.33 2.37 -9.81
N HIS A 15 0.26 2.60 -9.02
CA HIS A 15 -1.10 2.24 -9.44
C HIS A 15 -1.53 3.00 -10.70
N GLY A 16 -1.19 4.29 -10.78
CA GLY A 16 -1.42 5.10 -11.96
C GLY A 16 -0.70 4.58 -13.21
N VAL A 17 0.57 4.18 -13.10
CA VAL A 17 1.34 3.57 -14.20
C VAL A 17 0.74 2.22 -14.59
N ALA A 18 0.37 1.38 -13.63
CA ALA A 18 -0.28 0.09 -13.90
C ALA A 18 -1.62 0.27 -14.65
N THR A 19 -2.45 1.21 -14.18
CA THR A 19 -3.73 1.55 -14.81
C THR A 19 -3.52 2.07 -16.23
N ALA A 20 -2.61 3.02 -16.42
CA ALA A 20 -2.26 3.56 -17.73
C ALA A 20 -1.75 2.47 -18.69
N THR A 21 -0.95 1.52 -18.18
CA THR A 21 -0.43 0.39 -18.98
C THR A 21 -1.55 -0.50 -19.49
N VAL A 22 -2.48 -0.89 -18.61
CA VAL A 22 -3.63 -1.72 -18.99
C VAL A 22 -4.55 -0.97 -19.94
N CYS A 23 -4.80 0.32 -19.70
CA CYS A 23 -5.63 1.14 -20.58
C CYS A 23 -5.01 1.28 -21.98
N ALA A 24 -3.70 1.49 -22.08
CA ALA A 24 -2.99 1.53 -23.36
C ALA A 24 -3.10 0.18 -24.10
N LEU A 25 -2.89 -0.93 -23.39
CA LEU A 25 -3.00 -2.29 -23.96
C LEU A 25 -4.42 -2.59 -24.47
N MET A 26 -5.44 -2.15 -23.72
CA MET A 26 -6.85 -2.42 -24.00
C MET A 26 -7.52 -1.33 -24.84
N ASN A 27 -6.77 -0.30 -25.26
CA ASN A 27 -7.27 0.86 -25.99
C ASN A 27 -8.45 1.57 -25.28
N LEU A 28 -8.26 1.88 -23.99
CA LEU A 28 -9.22 2.58 -23.13
C LEU A 28 -8.72 3.99 -22.80
N GLU A 29 -9.65 4.94 -22.62
CA GLU A 29 -9.30 6.27 -22.10
C GLU A 29 -8.91 6.16 -20.62
N CYS A 30 -7.84 6.83 -20.22
CA CYS A 30 -7.33 6.78 -18.84
C CYS A 30 -7.13 8.18 -18.27
N THR A 31 -7.77 8.46 -17.14
CA THR A 31 -7.52 9.65 -16.33
C THR A 31 -7.05 9.22 -14.93
N VAL A 32 -5.87 9.68 -14.54
CA VAL A 32 -5.28 9.41 -13.23
C VAL A 32 -5.25 10.69 -12.40
N PHE A 33 -5.84 10.65 -11.21
CA PHE A 33 -5.77 11.70 -10.20
C PHE A 33 -4.55 11.48 -9.31
N MET A 34 -3.78 12.53 -9.06
CA MET A 34 -2.57 12.45 -8.26
C MET A 34 -2.38 13.75 -7.48
N GLY A 35 -1.96 13.65 -6.21
CA GLY A 35 -1.70 14.82 -5.38
C GLY A 35 -0.64 15.75 -6.00
N GLU A 36 -0.81 17.07 -5.91
CA GLU A 36 0.18 18.01 -6.46
C GLU A 36 1.58 17.83 -5.85
N VAL A 37 1.66 17.50 -4.56
CA VAL A 37 2.93 17.21 -3.88
C VAL A 37 3.54 15.93 -4.44
N ASP A 38 2.72 14.90 -4.64
CA ASP A 38 3.17 13.61 -5.18
C ASP A 38 3.61 13.69 -6.64
N ILE A 39 2.93 14.51 -7.46
CA ILE A 39 3.33 14.78 -8.85
C ILE A 39 4.78 15.28 -8.92
N LYS A 40 5.18 16.16 -7.98
CA LYS A 40 6.55 16.67 -7.90
C LYS A 40 7.52 15.59 -7.42
N ARG A 41 7.18 14.87 -6.36
CA ARG A 41 8.04 13.83 -5.75
C ARG A 41 8.24 12.60 -6.64
N GLN A 42 7.25 12.27 -7.47
CA GLN A 42 7.21 11.05 -8.28
C GLN A 42 7.18 11.37 -9.78
N ALA A 43 7.89 12.43 -10.18
CA ALA A 43 7.96 12.90 -11.56
C ALA A 43 8.27 11.80 -12.60
N PRO A 44 9.15 10.80 -12.33
CA PRO A 44 9.39 9.70 -13.27
C PRO A 44 8.13 8.88 -13.58
N ASN A 45 7.28 8.61 -12.59
CA ASN A 45 6.04 7.87 -12.81
C ASN A 45 4.97 8.73 -13.51
N VAL A 46 4.93 10.04 -13.25
CA VAL A 46 4.07 10.97 -14.01
C VAL A 46 4.45 10.98 -15.49
N ALA A 47 5.74 11.01 -15.81
CA ALA A 47 6.22 10.94 -17.18
C ALA A 47 5.82 9.61 -17.85
N ARG A 48 5.99 8.48 -17.17
CA ARG A 48 5.56 7.15 -17.67
C ARG A 48 4.07 7.10 -17.98
N MET A 49 3.21 7.59 -17.08
CA MET A 49 1.76 7.65 -17.32
C MET A 49 1.41 8.44 -18.59
N LYS A 50 2.03 9.62 -18.77
CA LYS A 50 1.82 10.45 -19.95
C LYS A 50 2.32 9.78 -21.23
N MET A 51 3.47 9.10 -21.18
CA MET A 51 4.00 8.32 -22.31
C MET A 51 3.07 7.17 -22.72
N LEU A 52 2.33 6.61 -21.76
CA LEU A 52 1.31 5.58 -21.99
C LEU A 52 -0.04 6.17 -22.49
N GLY A 53 -0.14 7.49 -22.64
CA GLY A 53 -1.34 8.17 -23.14
C GLY A 53 -2.38 8.50 -22.07
N ALA A 54 -2.07 8.33 -20.78
CA ALA A 54 -2.99 8.71 -19.71
C ALA A 54 -2.96 10.23 -19.44
N GLU A 55 -4.13 10.79 -19.15
CA GLU A 55 -4.26 12.14 -18.61
C GLU A 55 -3.96 12.10 -17.11
N VAL A 56 -3.08 12.98 -16.61
CA VAL A 56 -2.78 13.10 -15.18
C VAL A 56 -3.35 14.41 -14.65
N LYS A 57 -4.32 14.33 -13.73
CA LYS A 57 -4.97 15.47 -13.08
C LYS A 57 -4.45 15.68 -11.67
N ALA A 58 -4.01 16.90 -11.38
CA ALA A 58 -3.51 17.26 -10.06
C ALA A 58 -4.66 17.50 -9.06
N ALA A 59 -4.59 16.85 -7.90
CA ALA A 59 -5.39 17.22 -6.74
C ALA A 59 -4.68 18.35 -5.98
N THR A 60 -5.29 19.54 -5.98
CA THR A 60 -4.72 20.78 -5.41
C THR A 60 -5.41 21.20 -4.11
N SER A 61 -6.46 20.48 -3.71
CA SER A 61 -7.18 20.64 -2.45
C SER A 61 -6.45 19.91 -1.30
N GLY A 62 -6.71 20.32 -0.05
CA GLY A 62 -6.21 19.64 1.14
C GLY A 62 -4.68 19.58 1.26
N SER A 63 -4.19 18.42 1.71
CA SER A 63 -2.76 18.08 1.84
C SER A 63 -2.09 17.87 0.48
N ARG A 64 -2.88 17.70 -0.59
CA ARG A 64 -2.42 17.49 -1.97
C ARG A 64 -1.60 16.22 -2.11
N THR A 65 -2.01 15.18 -1.39
CA THR A 65 -1.44 13.81 -1.40
C THR A 65 -2.50 12.78 -1.84
N LEU A 66 -2.24 11.48 -1.62
CA LEU A 66 -3.10 10.36 -2.03
C LEU A 66 -4.57 10.53 -1.59
N LYS A 67 -4.83 10.94 -0.35
CA LYS A 67 -6.19 11.17 0.16
C LYS A 67 -6.99 12.14 -0.73
N ASP A 68 -6.38 13.25 -1.12
CA ASP A 68 -7.06 14.25 -1.96
C ASP A 68 -7.22 13.77 -3.39
N ALA A 69 -6.26 13.02 -3.93
CA ALA A 69 -6.41 12.34 -5.22
C ALA A 69 -7.61 11.37 -5.23
N THR A 70 -7.80 10.60 -4.14
CA THR A 70 -8.99 9.73 -3.96
C THR A 70 -10.28 10.55 -3.93
N ASN A 71 -10.32 11.65 -3.18
CA ASN A 71 -11.49 12.54 -3.12
C ASN A 71 -11.86 13.12 -4.48
N GLU A 72 -10.88 13.62 -5.24
CA GLU A 72 -11.11 14.15 -6.58
C GLU A 72 -11.55 13.05 -7.56
N ALA A 73 -10.98 11.84 -7.48
CA ALA A 73 -11.39 10.71 -8.29
C ALA A 73 -12.87 10.32 -8.04
N PHE A 74 -13.29 10.25 -6.77
CA PHE A 74 -14.70 9.99 -6.42
C PHE A 74 -15.64 11.09 -6.94
N ARG A 75 -15.30 12.37 -6.73
CA ARG A 75 -16.10 13.50 -7.24
C ARG A 75 -16.20 13.45 -8.76
N TYR A 76 -15.11 13.13 -9.45
CA TYR A 76 -15.11 13.03 -10.91
C TYR A 76 -15.97 11.86 -11.38
N TRP A 77 -15.88 10.70 -10.72
CA TRP A 77 -16.63 9.50 -11.08
C TRP A 77 -18.14 9.71 -10.94
N ILE A 78 -18.60 10.39 -9.88
CA ILE A 78 -20.02 10.74 -9.70
C ILE A 78 -20.57 11.54 -10.89
N ASN A 79 -19.74 12.44 -11.46
CA ASN A 79 -20.12 13.26 -12.60
C ASN A 79 -19.93 12.57 -13.97
N HIS A 80 -19.27 11.41 -14.00
CA HIS A 80 -18.96 10.65 -15.23
C HIS A 80 -19.32 9.17 -15.05
N PRO A 81 -20.62 8.84 -14.91
CA PRO A 81 -21.09 7.48 -14.62
C PRO A 81 -20.82 6.49 -15.77
N ASP A 82 -20.47 6.97 -16.95
CA ASP A 82 -19.98 6.20 -18.10
C ASP A 82 -18.55 5.67 -17.91
N SER A 83 -17.85 6.13 -16.87
CA SER A 83 -16.51 5.68 -16.50
C SER A 83 -16.53 4.54 -15.49
N TYR A 84 -15.45 3.76 -15.45
CA TYR A 84 -15.16 2.81 -14.37
C TYR A 84 -14.07 3.37 -13.47
N TYR A 85 -14.34 3.45 -12.16
CA TYR A 85 -13.33 3.82 -11.19
C TYR A 85 -12.55 2.58 -10.74
N LEU A 86 -11.25 2.58 -11.00
CA LEU A 86 -10.31 1.50 -10.72
C LEU A 86 -9.46 1.90 -9.52
N ILE A 87 -10.01 1.65 -8.33
CA ILE A 87 -9.35 1.93 -7.06
C ILE A 87 -8.08 1.07 -6.88
N GLY A 88 -7.05 1.64 -6.25
CA GLY A 88 -5.72 1.03 -6.15
C GLY A 88 -5.46 0.14 -4.96
N SER A 89 -6.43 -0.03 -4.05
CA SER A 89 -6.23 -0.82 -2.84
C SER A 89 -7.49 -1.49 -2.31
N VAL A 90 -7.36 -2.26 -1.23
CA VAL A 90 -8.47 -2.95 -0.55
C VAL A 90 -9.27 -2.00 0.36
N VAL A 91 -9.45 -0.77 -0.09
CA VAL A 91 -10.17 0.30 0.60
C VAL A 91 -11.46 0.63 -0.15
N GLY A 92 -12.26 1.51 0.44
CA GLY A 92 -13.48 2.01 -0.18
C GLY A 92 -14.69 1.09 -0.04
N ALA A 93 -15.80 1.47 -0.68
CA ALA A 93 -17.07 0.75 -0.56
C ALA A 93 -17.02 -0.65 -1.19
N HIS A 94 -17.84 -1.57 -0.66
CA HIS A 94 -18.12 -2.83 -1.35
C HIS A 94 -18.59 -2.55 -2.80
N PRO A 95 -18.08 -3.25 -3.83
CA PRO A 95 -17.31 -4.50 -3.76
C PRO A 95 -15.78 -4.37 -3.74
N TYR A 96 -15.23 -3.15 -3.70
CA TYR A 96 -13.80 -2.94 -3.95
C TYR A 96 -12.85 -3.67 -3.00
N PRO A 97 -13.02 -3.64 -1.66
CA PRO A 97 -12.12 -4.37 -0.76
C PRO A 97 -12.05 -5.87 -1.07
N ASP A 98 -13.20 -6.53 -1.24
CA ASP A 98 -13.27 -7.98 -1.54
C ASP A 98 -12.70 -8.28 -2.93
N MET A 99 -13.08 -7.49 -3.94
CA MET A 99 -12.63 -7.67 -5.31
C MET A 99 -11.10 -7.51 -5.43
N VAL A 100 -10.52 -6.46 -4.84
CA VAL A 100 -9.08 -6.22 -4.90
C VAL A 100 -8.33 -7.30 -4.10
N ALA A 101 -8.83 -7.73 -2.94
CA ALA A 101 -8.21 -8.81 -2.17
C ALA A 101 -8.16 -10.11 -2.97
N ARG A 102 -9.25 -10.47 -3.68
CA ARG A 102 -9.31 -11.62 -4.57
C ARG A 102 -8.35 -11.50 -5.76
N PHE A 103 -8.25 -10.34 -6.40
CA PHE A 103 -7.30 -10.18 -7.50
C PHE A 103 -5.84 -10.23 -7.04
N GLN A 104 -5.56 -9.87 -5.79
CA GLN A 104 -4.24 -9.98 -5.20
C GLN A 104 -3.95 -11.36 -4.59
N SER A 105 -4.95 -12.24 -4.45
CA SER A 105 -4.78 -13.55 -3.76
C SER A 105 -3.77 -14.46 -4.43
N VAL A 106 -3.53 -14.25 -5.73
CA VAL A 106 -2.49 -14.94 -6.52
C VAL A 106 -1.12 -14.89 -5.83
N ILE A 107 -0.82 -13.83 -5.08
CA ILE A 107 0.42 -13.69 -4.30
C ILE A 107 0.54 -14.86 -3.30
N SER A 108 -0.48 -15.07 -2.45
CA SER A 108 -0.46 -16.16 -1.47
C SER A 108 -0.65 -17.54 -2.09
N GLU A 109 -1.28 -17.63 -3.27
CA GLU A 109 -1.44 -18.88 -4.00
C GLU A 109 -0.07 -19.39 -4.49
N GLU A 110 0.69 -18.50 -5.12
CA GLU A 110 2.07 -18.77 -5.55
C GLU A 110 2.98 -19.06 -4.36
N MET A 111 2.84 -18.35 -3.23
CA MET A 111 3.58 -18.65 -1.99
C MET A 111 3.36 -20.10 -1.54
N LYS A 112 2.11 -20.61 -1.55
CA LYS A 112 1.81 -21.99 -1.14
C LYS A 112 2.53 -23.00 -2.03
N TRP A 113 2.48 -22.82 -3.34
CA TRP A 113 3.26 -23.63 -4.28
C TRP A 113 4.74 -23.56 -3.92
N GLN A 114 5.33 -22.36 -3.91
CA GLN A 114 6.78 -22.18 -3.80
C GLN A 114 7.31 -22.74 -2.48
N MET A 115 6.53 -22.61 -1.41
CA MET A 115 6.83 -23.20 -0.11
C MET A 115 6.82 -24.72 -0.15
N GLN A 116 5.83 -25.34 -0.80
CA GLN A 116 5.78 -26.79 -0.94
C GLN A 116 6.97 -27.32 -1.73
N GLU A 117 7.30 -26.65 -2.85
CA GLU A 117 8.40 -27.04 -3.74
C GLU A 117 9.76 -26.95 -3.03
N LYS A 118 10.02 -25.84 -2.33
CA LYS A 118 11.34 -25.56 -1.77
C LYS A 118 11.54 -26.11 -0.35
N TYR A 119 10.48 -26.19 0.44
CA TYR A 119 10.56 -26.49 1.88
C TYR A 119 9.66 -27.65 2.33
N GLY A 120 8.98 -28.33 1.40
CA GLY A 120 8.16 -29.52 1.67
C GLY A 120 6.89 -29.26 2.49
N THR A 121 6.51 -28.00 2.68
CA THR A 121 5.33 -27.57 3.43
C THR A 121 4.73 -26.34 2.77
N GLN A 122 3.41 -26.20 2.77
CA GLN A 122 2.73 -24.98 2.30
C GLN A 122 2.67 -23.88 3.38
N TYR A 123 3.10 -24.17 4.62
CA TYR A 123 2.85 -23.30 5.77
C TYR A 123 4.14 -22.68 6.30
N PRO A 124 4.40 -21.38 6.03
CA PRO A 124 5.48 -20.65 6.70
C PRO A 124 5.13 -20.38 8.17
N SER A 125 6.14 -20.07 8.98
CA SER A 125 5.93 -19.60 10.36
C SER A 125 5.27 -18.22 10.37
N HIS A 126 5.76 -17.32 9.50
CA HIS A 126 5.29 -15.93 9.42
C HIS A 126 5.15 -15.47 7.97
N ILE A 127 4.16 -14.61 7.73
CA ILE A 127 4.06 -13.79 6.51
C ILE A 127 4.03 -12.33 6.94
N VAL A 128 4.97 -11.54 6.43
CA VAL A 128 5.16 -10.13 6.78
C VAL A 128 4.91 -9.27 5.56
N ALA A 129 4.08 -8.23 5.69
CA ALA A 129 3.76 -7.32 4.60
C ALA A 129 3.50 -5.91 5.11
N CYS A 130 3.87 -4.90 4.31
CA CYS A 130 3.58 -3.51 4.63
C CYS A 130 2.11 -3.17 4.34
N VAL A 131 1.55 -2.21 5.09
CA VAL A 131 0.16 -1.81 4.97
C VAL A 131 0.02 -0.29 4.94
N GLY A 132 -0.38 0.23 3.78
CA GLY A 132 -1.07 1.51 3.64
C GLY A 132 -2.56 1.25 3.52
N GLY A 133 -3.11 1.30 2.31
CA GLY A 133 -4.47 0.77 2.06
C GLY A 133 -4.58 -0.75 2.24
N GLY A 134 -3.49 -1.49 1.97
CA GLY A 134 -3.31 -2.89 2.37
C GLY A 134 -3.49 -3.96 1.30
N SER A 135 -3.55 -3.63 0.01
CA SER A 135 -3.79 -4.61 -1.05
C SER A 135 -2.73 -5.70 -1.16
N ASN A 136 -1.44 -5.34 -1.07
CA ASN A 136 -0.34 -6.30 -1.12
C ASN A 136 -0.41 -7.29 0.07
N ALA A 137 -0.67 -6.78 1.28
CA ALA A 137 -0.80 -7.60 2.48
C ALA A 137 -2.04 -8.48 2.41
N ALA A 138 -3.15 -7.95 1.89
CA ALA A 138 -4.35 -8.73 1.69
C ALA A 138 -4.11 -9.92 0.76
N GLY A 139 -3.42 -9.69 -0.36
CA GLY A 139 -3.02 -10.76 -1.29
C GLY A 139 -2.08 -11.78 -0.67
N ALA A 140 -1.09 -11.33 0.11
CA ALA A 140 -0.12 -12.20 0.79
C ALA A 140 -0.76 -13.04 1.92
N PHE A 141 -1.82 -12.53 2.56
CA PHE A 141 -2.49 -13.21 3.65
C PHE A 141 -3.67 -14.07 3.21
N TYR A 142 -4.24 -13.81 2.02
CA TYR A 142 -5.56 -14.28 1.60
C TYR A 142 -5.80 -15.77 1.83
N HIS A 143 -4.91 -16.65 1.34
CA HIS A 143 -5.07 -18.09 1.49
C HIS A 143 -4.65 -18.65 2.87
N TYR A 144 -4.17 -17.80 3.77
CA TYR A 144 -3.74 -18.16 5.12
C TYR A 144 -4.64 -17.54 6.21
N LEU A 145 -5.69 -16.80 5.85
CA LEU A 145 -6.56 -16.09 6.81
C LEU A 145 -7.15 -17.04 7.86
N ASP A 146 -7.53 -18.25 7.48
CA ASP A 146 -8.10 -19.26 8.40
C ASP A 146 -7.03 -20.21 9.00
N ASP A 147 -5.80 -20.16 8.49
CA ASP A 147 -4.70 -21.04 8.91
C ASP A 147 -3.96 -20.45 10.13
N THR A 148 -4.49 -20.66 11.34
CA THR A 148 -3.97 -20.04 12.58
C THR A 148 -2.54 -20.44 12.95
N GLN A 149 -1.98 -21.49 12.33
CA GLN A 149 -0.57 -21.85 12.49
C GLN A 149 0.39 -20.86 11.80
N VAL A 150 -0.10 -20.08 10.84
CA VAL A 150 0.69 -19.05 10.14
C VAL A 150 0.43 -17.70 10.78
N LYS A 151 1.49 -17.09 11.32
CA LYS A 151 1.42 -15.74 11.91
C LYS A 151 1.43 -14.69 10.81
N LEU A 152 0.42 -13.83 10.81
CA LEU A 152 0.30 -12.73 9.84
C LEU A 152 0.75 -11.44 10.49
N VAL A 153 1.73 -10.76 9.89
CA VAL A 153 2.32 -9.53 10.42
C VAL A 153 2.14 -8.40 9.41
N ALA A 154 1.28 -7.46 9.75
CA ALA A 154 1.05 -6.23 8.99
C ALA A 154 1.92 -5.11 9.57
N VAL A 155 2.61 -4.36 8.70
CA VAL A 155 3.53 -3.30 9.12
C VAL A 155 3.09 -1.95 8.59
N GLU A 156 2.74 -1.04 9.49
CA GLU A 156 2.34 0.33 9.16
C GLU A 156 3.55 1.29 9.15
N ALA A 157 3.41 2.42 8.48
CA ALA A 157 4.43 3.48 8.53
C ALA A 157 4.27 4.33 9.79
N ALA A 158 5.26 4.29 10.67
CA ALA A 158 5.31 5.12 11.86
C ALA A 158 5.76 6.56 11.56
N GLY A 159 6.24 6.87 10.35
CA GLY A 159 6.74 8.19 9.98
C GLY A 159 7.94 8.59 10.83
N HIS A 160 7.86 9.75 11.49
CA HIS A 160 8.86 10.21 12.47
C HIS A 160 8.68 9.59 13.86
N GLY A 161 7.74 8.64 14.01
CA GLY A 161 7.44 7.93 15.24
C GLY A 161 5.98 8.09 15.64
N LEU A 162 5.45 7.10 16.36
CA LEU A 162 4.01 7.03 16.67
C LEU A 162 3.47 8.20 17.50
N ASP A 163 4.32 8.87 18.28
CA ASP A 163 3.94 9.98 19.17
C ASP A 163 4.38 11.36 18.64
N SER A 164 4.97 11.40 17.44
CA SER A 164 5.49 12.64 16.83
C SER A 164 4.39 13.56 16.28
N GLY A 165 3.19 13.03 16.05
CA GLY A 165 2.14 13.68 15.26
C GLY A 165 2.33 13.52 13.75
N GLU A 166 3.48 13.05 13.29
CA GLU A 166 3.79 12.78 11.88
C GLU A 166 3.94 11.27 11.65
N THR A 167 2.80 10.59 11.50
CA THR A 167 2.71 9.14 11.35
C THR A 167 1.58 8.73 10.40
N ALA A 168 1.64 7.53 9.84
CA ALA A 168 0.56 6.91 9.06
C ALA A 168 0.14 5.55 9.67
N ALA A 169 0.46 5.33 10.96
CA ALA A 169 0.15 4.11 11.70
C ALA A 169 -1.30 4.07 12.15
N THR A 170 -2.20 3.79 11.20
CA THR A 170 -3.66 3.88 11.35
C THR A 170 -4.22 2.97 12.44
N ILE A 171 -3.77 1.72 12.54
CA ILE A 171 -4.19 0.80 13.60
C ILE A 171 -3.63 1.23 14.95
N SER A 172 -2.40 1.74 14.97
CA SER A 172 -1.72 2.13 16.20
C SER A 172 -2.22 3.44 16.81
N ARG A 173 -2.72 4.38 16.00
CA ARG A 173 -3.10 5.74 16.42
C ARG A 173 -4.49 6.20 15.97
N GLY A 174 -5.16 5.43 15.12
CA GLY A 174 -6.50 5.73 14.66
C GLY A 174 -7.61 5.13 15.54
N THR A 175 -8.84 5.43 15.15
CA THR A 175 -10.06 4.91 15.77
C THR A 175 -11.05 4.47 14.69
N GLU A 176 -12.09 3.74 15.09
CA GLU A 176 -13.13 3.26 14.16
C GLU A 176 -13.92 4.45 13.58
N GLY A 177 -14.14 4.46 12.26
CA GLY A 177 -14.78 5.55 11.54
C GLY A 177 -15.13 5.18 10.10
N VAL A 178 -15.72 6.13 9.37
CA VAL A 178 -16.12 5.95 7.97
C VAL A 178 -15.29 6.87 7.08
N ILE A 179 -14.47 6.27 6.23
CA ILE A 179 -13.65 6.99 5.24
C ILE A 179 -13.76 6.32 3.88
N HIS A 180 -13.89 7.14 2.84
CA HIS A 180 -13.92 6.73 1.43
C HIS A 180 -14.95 5.61 1.10
N GLY A 181 -16.01 5.47 1.90
CA GLY A 181 -17.12 4.54 1.66
C GLY A 181 -17.07 3.22 2.42
N SER A 182 -16.12 3.04 3.36
CA SER A 182 -16.07 1.87 4.26
C SER A 182 -16.03 2.28 5.72
N MET A 183 -16.72 1.53 6.58
CA MET A 183 -16.43 1.49 8.03
C MET A 183 -15.12 0.74 8.26
N THR A 184 -14.14 1.39 8.88
CA THR A 184 -12.79 0.85 9.10
C THR A 184 -12.10 1.60 10.25
N MET A 185 -10.80 1.37 10.46
CA MET A 185 -9.96 2.22 11.31
C MET A 185 -9.37 3.38 10.48
N MET A 186 -9.33 4.57 11.08
CA MET A 186 -8.78 5.77 10.46
C MET A 186 -8.18 6.73 11.49
N MET A 187 -7.21 7.53 11.07
CA MET A 187 -6.65 8.62 11.86
C MET A 187 -7.61 9.81 11.85
N GLN A 188 -8.19 10.12 13.01
CA GLN A 188 -9.15 11.20 13.17
C GLN A 188 -9.08 11.83 14.56
N ASP A 189 -9.48 13.09 14.66
CA ASP A 189 -9.58 13.82 15.93
C ASP A 189 -10.87 13.51 16.69
N ALA A 190 -11.09 14.18 17.82
CA ALA A 190 -12.27 13.97 18.66
C ALA A 190 -13.58 14.38 17.99
N ASP A 191 -13.54 15.25 16.97
CA ASP A 191 -14.69 15.70 16.19
C ASP A 191 -14.91 14.83 14.93
N GLY A 192 -14.10 13.78 14.76
CA GLY A 192 -14.15 12.89 13.61
C GLY A 192 -13.56 13.49 12.33
N GLN A 193 -12.78 14.57 12.43
CA GLN A 193 -12.05 15.12 11.29
C GLN A 193 -10.81 14.28 11.01
N ILE A 194 -10.51 14.05 9.74
CA ILE A 194 -9.34 13.26 9.32
C ILE A 194 -8.06 14.00 9.74
N ILE A 195 -7.20 13.30 10.47
CA ILE A 195 -5.82 13.74 10.73
C ILE A 195 -4.97 13.37 9.51
N GLU A 196 -4.16 14.32 9.03
CA GLU A 196 -3.29 14.08 7.89
C GLU A 196 -2.21 13.04 8.25
N PRO A 197 -2.03 11.99 7.44
CA PRO A 197 -0.99 11.00 7.67
C PRO A 197 0.37 11.59 7.27
N TYR A 198 1.43 10.93 7.74
CA TYR A 198 2.78 11.18 7.24
C TYR A 198 3.60 9.89 7.15
N SER A 199 4.25 9.72 6.01
CA SER A 199 5.38 8.81 5.82
C SER A 199 6.28 9.32 4.70
N ILE A 200 7.57 9.02 4.78
CA ILE A 200 8.47 9.19 3.62
C ILE A 200 8.04 8.35 2.41
N SER A 201 7.33 7.24 2.67
CA SER A 201 6.84 6.31 1.67
C SER A 201 5.43 6.68 1.20
N ALA A 202 5.33 7.29 0.02
CA ALA A 202 4.06 7.76 -0.54
C ALA A 202 2.98 6.67 -0.71
N GLY A 203 3.36 5.38 -0.79
CA GLY A 203 2.41 4.27 -0.84
C GLY A 203 1.81 3.87 0.51
N LEU A 204 2.42 4.31 1.63
CA LEU A 204 1.93 4.08 2.99
C LEU A 204 1.29 5.34 3.61
N ASP A 205 1.45 6.50 2.97
CA ASP A 205 0.94 7.80 3.42
C ASP A 205 -0.60 7.94 3.21
N TYR A 206 -1.36 7.18 3.99
CA TYR A 206 -2.82 7.11 3.92
C TYR A 206 -3.44 7.05 5.32
N PRO A 207 -4.49 7.83 5.65
CA PRO A 207 -4.99 7.94 7.01
C PRO A 207 -6.03 6.86 7.36
N GLY A 208 -6.27 5.91 6.49
CA GLY A 208 -7.22 4.82 6.70
C GLY A 208 -6.56 3.47 6.47
N ILE A 209 -7.34 2.41 6.62
CA ILE A 209 -6.89 1.06 6.29
C ILE A 209 -8.02 0.25 5.68
N GLY A 210 -7.72 -0.77 4.88
CA GLY A 210 -8.75 -1.66 4.34
C GLY A 210 -9.55 -2.35 5.45
N PRO A 211 -10.88 -2.50 5.33
CA PRO A 211 -11.73 -3.05 6.39
C PRO A 211 -11.38 -4.49 6.76
N MET A 212 -10.82 -5.27 5.84
CA MET A 212 -10.29 -6.62 6.15
C MET A 212 -9.18 -6.55 7.20
N HIS A 213 -8.25 -5.60 7.08
CA HIS A 213 -7.13 -5.45 8.01
C HIS A 213 -7.60 -4.93 9.37
N ALA A 214 -8.55 -3.98 9.39
CA ALA A 214 -9.20 -3.55 10.63
C ALA A 214 -9.88 -4.73 11.36
N HIS A 215 -10.53 -5.64 10.62
CA HIS A 215 -11.11 -6.85 11.18
C HIS A 215 -10.05 -7.82 11.71
N LEU A 216 -8.95 -8.04 10.98
CA LEU A 216 -7.84 -8.89 11.42
C LEU A 216 -7.18 -8.37 12.71
N TYR A 217 -7.06 -7.05 12.85
CA TYR A 217 -6.58 -6.42 14.09
C TYR A 217 -7.56 -6.67 15.25
N LYS A 218 -8.85 -6.34 15.06
CA LYS A 218 -9.88 -6.45 16.10
C LYS A 218 -10.07 -7.89 16.62
N THR A 219 -9.88 -8.88 15.75
CA THR A 219 -9.97 -10.31 16.09
C THR A 219 -8.67 -10.90 16.63
N GLY A 220 -7.56 -10.15 16.56
CA GLY A 220 -6.23 -10.64 16.92
C GLY A 220 -5.66 -11.66 15.94
N ARG A 221 -6.26 -11.81 14.74
CA ARG A 221 -5.78 -12.78 13.74
C ARG A 221 -4.45 -12.35 13.11
N ALA A 222 -4.23 -11.05 12.94
CA ALA A 222 -2.95 -10.51 12.48
C ALA A 222 -2.34 -9.60 13.55
N GLN A 223 -1.02 -9.67 13.67
CA GLN A 223 -0.22 -8.73 14.48
C GLN A 223 0.05 -7.49 13.64
N PHE A 224 -0.15 -6.31 14.23
CA PHE A 224 0.19 -5.03 13.61
C PHE A 224 1.41 -4.45 14.31
N LEU A 225 2.46 -4.20 13.53
CA LEU A 225 3.68 -3.51 13.94
C LEU A 225 3.82 -2.21 13.15
N SER A 226 4.80 -1.40 13.49
CA SER A 226 5.08 -0.17 12.74
C SER A 226 6.58 0.06 12.64
N ALA A 227 7.02 0.63 11.53
CA ALA A 227 8.41 0.99 11.30
C ALA A 227 8.52 2.49 11.00
N THR A 228 9.49 3.17 11.60
CA THR A 228 9.80 4.57 11.29
C THR A 228 10.48 4.70 9.93
N ASP A 229 10.49 5.92 9.40
CA ASP A 229 11.16 6.21 8.13
C ASP A 229 12.66 5.84 8.19
N ASP A 230 13.33 6.10 9.32
CA ASP A 230 14.74 5.74 9.53
C ASP A 230 14.96 4.23 9.53
N GLN A 231 14.11 3.46 10.21
CA GLN A 231 14.19 2.00 10.22
C GLN A 231 13.97 1.42 8.80
N ALA A 232 13.04 1.98 8.04
CA ALA A 232 12.81 1.58 6.65
C ALA A 232 14.02 1.87 5.76
N PHE A 233 14.69 3.02 5.93
CA PHE A 233 15.92 3.32 5.19
C PHE A 233 17.05 2.34 5.52
N GLU A 234 17.25 2.03 6.80
CA GLU A 234 18.25 1.07 7.25
C GLU A 234 18.01 -0.31 6.66
N ALA A 235 16.77 -0.81 6.73
CA ALA A 235 16.38 -2.11 6.16
C ALA A 235 16.55 -2.16 4.64
N ALA A 236 16.22 -1.07 3.93
CA ALA A 236 16.43 -0.98 2.48
C ALA A 236 17.91 -1.08 2.11
N LEU A 237 18.77 -0.38 2.84
CA LEU A 237 20.20 -0.38 2.62
C LEU A 237 20.84 -1.72 2.97
N GLU A 238 20.36 -2.36 4.04
CA GLU A 238 20.77 -3.71 4.43
C GLU A 238 20.45 -4.73 3.34
N LEU A 239 19.19 -4.78 2.86
CA LEU A 239 18.81 -5.68 1.76
C LEU A 239 19.66 -5.43 0.51
N THR A 240 19.88 -4.16 0.18
CA THR A 240 20.68 -3.79 -1.00
C THR A 240 22.12 -4.29 -0.88
N ARG A 241 22.73 -4.18 0.31
CA ARG A 241 24.12 -4.60 0.55
C ARG A 241 24.29 -6.11 0.62
N LEU A 242 23.32 -6.81 1.22
CA LEU A 242 23.39 -8.26 1.42
C LEU A 242 23.00 -9.01 0.14
N GLU A 243 21.94 -8.57 -0.53
CA GLU A 243 21.30 -9.35 -1.60
C GLU A 243 21.31 -8.65 -2.97
N GLY A 244 21.79 -7.40 -3.06
CA GLY A 244 21.81 -6.64 -4.31
C GLY A 244 20.41 -6.23 -4.81
N ILE A 245 19.40 -6.29 -3.94
CA ILE A 245 18.01 -5.95 -4.25
C ILE A 245 17.71 -4.57 -3.66
N ILE A 246 17.32 -3.62 -4.50
CA ILE A 246 16.87 -2.29 -4.08
C ILE A 246 15.35 -2.33 -3.87
N PRO A 247 14.83 -2.35 -2.63
CA PRO A 247 13.40 -2.46 -2.39
C PRO A 247 12.72 -1.08 -2.51
N ALA A 248 11.42 -1.11 -2.82
CA ALA A 248 10.58 0.08 -2.60
C ALA A 248 10.55 0.41 -1.10
N LEU A 249 10.47 1.71 -0.75
CA LEU A 249 10.41 2.14 0.65
C LEU A 249 9.22 1.53 1.39
N GLU A 250 8.09 1.29 0.72
CA GLU A 250 6.95 0.54 1.25
C GLU A 250 7.38 -0.86 1.73
N SER A 251 8.02 -1.64 0.85
CA SER A 251 8.50 -2.99 1.17
C SER A 251 9.57 -2.98 2.27
N ALA A 252 10.38 -1.93 2.35
CA ALA A 252 11.41 -1.79 3.37
C ALA A 252 10.84 -1.69 4.79
N HIS A 253 9.63 -1.15 4.97
CA HIS A 253 8.94 -1.18 6.27
C HIS A 253 8.67 -2.61 6.73
N ALA A 254 8.26 -3.50 5.81
CA ALA A 254 8.03 -4.91 6.14
C ALA A 254 9.31 -5.62 6.58
N LEU A 255 10.46 -5.23 6.02
CA LEU A 255 11.77 -5.77 6.40
C LEU A 255 12.25 -5.24 7.75
N ALA A 256 11.98 -3.96 8.04
CA ALA A 256 12.49 -3.27 9.22
C ALA A 256 12.09 -3.92 10.55
N VAL A 257 10.92 -4.58 10.60
CA VAL A 257 10.41 -5.19 11.84
C VAL A 257 10.90 -6.62 12.05
N LEU A 258 11.67 -7.21 11.13
CA LEU A 258 12.08 -8.63 11.24
C LEU A 258 12.85 -8.90 12.53
N GLY A 259 13.68 -7.95 12.98
CA GLY A 259 14.42 -8.04 14.24
C GLY A 259 13.53 -8.08 15.49
N GLU A 260 12.27 -7.65 15.40
CA GLU A 260 11.32 -7.60 16.51
C GLU A 260 10.50 -8.89 16.68
N LEU A 261 10.57 -9.81 15.70
CA LEU A 261 9.70 -11.00 15.64
C LEU A 261 10.19 -12.19 16.49
N ASN A 262 11.30 -12.06 17.23
CA ASN A 262 11.89 -13.14 18.06
C ASN A 262 12.04 -14.49 17.30
N LEU A 263 12.44 -14.41 16.03
CA LEU A 263 12.52 -15.55 15.11
C LEU A 263 13.54 -16.60 15.60
N GLN A 264 13.19 -17.87 15.42
CA GLN A 264 14.10 -19.00 15.66
C GLN A 264 14.79 -19.44 14.35
N PRO A 265 15.96 -20.09 14.41
CA PRO A 265 16.67 -20.55 13.21
C PRO A 265 15.84 -21.45 12.27
N GLU A 266 14.88 -22.19 12.81
CA GLU A 266 13.96 -23.05 12.07
C GLU A 266 12.75 -22.33 11.46
N ASP A 267 12.51 -21.07 11.83
CA ASP A 267 11.36 -20.32 11.33
C ASP A 267 11.47 -20.04 9.83
N LYS A 268 10.39 -20.34 9.11
CA LYS A 268 10.26 -19.99 7.69
C LYS A 268 9.46 -18.70 7.59
N VAL A 269 10.13 -17.61 7.26
CA VAL A 269 9.51 -16.28 7.14
C VAL A 269 9.41 -15.88 5.68
N ILE A 270 8.21 -15.48 5.26
CA ILE A 270 7.98 -14.86 3.96
C ILE A 270 7.78 -13.36 4.18
N VAL A 271 8.54 -12.54 3.46
CA VAL A 271 8.31 -11.10 3.39
C VAL A 271 7.78 -10.77 2.00
N ASN A 272 6.64 -10.10 1.93
CA ASN A 272 6.10 -9.64 0.65
C ASN A 272 6.86 -8.39 0.17
N LEU A 273 7.85 -8.58 -0.70
CA LEU A 273 8.55 -7.50 -1.39
C LEU A 273 7.64 -6.87 -2.46
N SER A 274 6.70 -6.06 -2.00
CA SER A 274 5.58 -5.50 -2.79
C SER A 274 5.99 -4.67 -4.02
N GLY A 275 7.25 -4.23 -4.09
CA GLY A 275 7.75 -3.44 -5.21
C GLY A 275 9.25 -3.16 -5.12
N ARG A 276 9.80 -2.73 -6.26
CA ARG A 276 11.20 -2.34 -6.45
C ARG A 276 11.43 -0.84 -6.22
N GLY A 277 12.63 -0.49 -5.77
CA GLY A 277 12.99 0.85 -5.31
C GLY A 277 13.45 1.83 -6.37
N ASP A 278 13.32 1.55 -7.68
CA ASP A 278 13.73 2.48 -8.74
C ASP A 278 13.06 3.86 -8.59
N LYS A 279 11.80 3.89 -8.14
CA LYS A 279 11.05 5.12 -7.91
C LYS A 279 11.57 5.93 -6.71
N ASP A 280 12.28 5.28 -5.80
CA ASP A 280 12.74 5.85 -4.53
C ASP A 280 14.24 6.22 -4.58
N LEU A 281 14.92 6.01 -5.71
CA LEU A 281 16.36 6.28 -5.84
C LEU A 281 16.73 7.72 -5.50
N GLU A 282 15.95 8.71 -5.94
CA GLU A 282 16.20 10.12 -5.59
C GLU A 282 16.09 10.34 -4.07
N THR A 283 15.12 9.70 -3.43
CA THR A 283 14.92 9.74 -1.98
C THR A 283 16.10 9.09 -1.25
N TYR A 284 16.56 7.92 -1.71
CA TYR A 284 17.73 7.24 -1.18
C TYR A 284 19.00 8.08 -1.33
N MET A 285 19.23 8.67 -2.51
CA MET A 285 20.39 9.54 -2.76
C MET A 285 20.42 10.72 -1.79
N LYS A 286 19.28 11.39 -1.60
CA LYS A 286 19.17 12.51 -0.65
C LYS A 286 19.41 12.08 0.80
N LYS A 287 18.86 10.93 1.22
CA LYS A 287 19.01 10.43 2.59
C LYS A 287 20.45 10.05 2.92
N PHE A 288 21.13 9.37 2.00
CA PHE A 288 22.47 8.83 2.23
C PHE A 288 23.61 9.72 1.73
N GLY A 289 23.31 10.82 1.03
CA GLY A 289 24.30 11.76 0.52
C GLY A 289 25.15 11.19 -0.63
N PHE A 290 24.52 10.41 -1.52
CA PHE A 290 25.17 9.88 -2.74
C PHE A 290 25.15 10.89 -3.89
#